data_AF-A0A929H6L5-F1
#
_entry.id   AF-A0A929H6L5-F1
#
_cell.length_a   1.000
_cell.length_b   1.000
_cell.length_c   1.000
_cell.angle_alpha   90.00
_cell.angle_beta   90.00
_cell.angle_gamma   90.00
#
_symmetry.space_group_name_H-M   'P 1'
#
loop_
_entity.id
_entity.type
_entity.pdbx_description
1 polymer ?
#
loop_
_entity_poly.entity_id
_entity_poly.type
_entity_poly.pdbx_seq_one_letter_code
_entity_poly.pdbx_strand_id
1 'polypeptide(L)'
;MAKNWDADPEVDGIEFNLTPKDAEDNVVETPGVVSAKLWLRLEYPEARKGNLVQEWSNIQVDKDDYDWLSGASIRLEYKDFQPKGQIGILEVTLETPDGKSFIASDTFALLGE
;
A
#
# COMPACT_ATOMS: atom_id res chain seq x y z
N MET A 1 -6.60 9.23 33.34
CA MET A 1 -5.95 10.13 32.37
C MET A 1 -5.97 9.42 31.03
N ALA A 2 -6.81 9.89 30.10
CA ALA A 2 -6.88 9.34 28.75
C ALA A 2 -5.58 9.71 28.04
N LYS A 3 -4.92 8.72 27.42
CA LYS A 3 -3.80 8.99 26.51
C LYS A 3 -4.39 9.75 25.32
N ASN A 4 -4.02 11.01 25.18
CA ASN A 4 -4.15 11.71 23.91
C ASN A 4 -3.31 10.92 22.91
N TRP A 5 -3.99 10.18 22.04
CA TRP A 5 -3.43 9.83 20.76
C TRP A 5 -3.55 11.12 19.95
N ASP A 6 -2.53 11.98 20.02
CA ASP A 6 -2.32 12.97 18.97
C ASP A 6 -2.09 12.15 17.70
N ALA A 7 -3.19 11.85 16.99
CA ALA A 7 -3.12 11.47 15.60
C ALA A 7 -2.58 12.72 14.91
N ASP A 8 -1.32 12.68 14.54
CA ASP A 8 -0.71 13.69 13.69
C ASP A 8 -1.55 13.74 12.40
N PRO A 9 -2.36 14.79 12.19
CA PRO A 9 -3.32 14.81 11.09
C PRO A 9 -2.63 15.10 9.74
N GLU A 10 -1.31 15.30 9.73
CA GLU A 10 -0.54 15.85 8.60
C GLU A 10 0.36 14.82 7.89
N VAL A 11 0.23 13.52 8.18
CA VAL A 11 0.94 12.51 7.38
C VAL A 11 0.16 12.22 6.10
N ASP A 12 0.40 13.05 5.09
CA ASP A 12 -0.07 12.84 3.73
C ASP A 12 0.51 11.52 3.17
N GLY A 13 -0.37 10.57 2.86
CA GLY A 13 0.06 9.24 2.43
C GLY A 13 -1.08 8.34 1.94
N ILE A 14 -0.72 7.12 1.56
CA ILE A 14 -1.67 6.06 1.19
C ILE A 14 -1.72 5.02 2.30
N GLU A 15 -2.92 4.73 2.80
CA GLU A 15 -3.17 3.57 3.66
C GLU A 15 -3.86 2.47 2.84
N PHE A 16 -3.39 1.24 2.96
CA PHE A 16 -4.04 0.08 2.36
C PHE A 16 -3.90 -1.16 3.26
N ASN A 17 -4.75 -2.15 3.02
CA ASN A 17 -4.73 -3.41 3.75
C ASN A 17 -4.14 -4.53 2.89
N LEU A 18 -3.11 -5.19 3.41
CA LEU A 18 -2.50 -6.35 2.79
C LEU A 18 -3.21 -7.63 3.26
N THR A 19 -3.88 -8.29 2.31
CA THR A 19 -4.61 -9.55 2.54
C THR A 19 -4.13 -10.61 1.54
N PRO A 20 -2.92 -11.18 1.74
CA PRO A 20 -2.42 -12.21 0.86
C PRO A 20 -3.33 -13.44 0.95
N LYS A 21 -3.55 -14.10 -0.18
CA LYS A 21 -4.36 -15.30 -0.28
C LYS A 21 -3.59 -16.46 -0.88
N ASP A 22 -3.88 -17.68 -0.43
CA ASP A 22 -3.35 -18.90 -1.04
C ASP A 22 -4.07 -19.25 -2.36
N ALA A 23 -3.68 -20.37 -2.97
CA ALA A 23 -4.27 -20.84 -4.23
C ALA A 23 -5.74 -21.28 -4.10
N GLU A 24 -6.25 -21.43 -2.88
CA GLU A 24 -7.63 -21.82 -2.57
C GLU A 24 -8.48 -20.60 -2.14
N ASP A 25 -7.95 -19.38 -2.30
CA ASP A 25 -8.55 -18.10 -1.92
C ASP A 25 -8.69 -17.89 -0.39
N ASN A 26 -7.96 -18.67 0.43
CA ASN A 26 -7.91 -18.43 1.88
C ASN A 26 -6.93 -17.32 2.21
N VAL A 27 -7.29 -16.43 3.14
CA VAL A 27 -6.39 -15.40 3.66
C VAL A 27 -5.26 -16.07 4.45
N VAL A 28 -4.02 -15.64 4.21
CA VAL A 28 -2.83 -16.13 4.89
C VAL A 28 -2.08 -14.99 5.56
N GLU A 29 -1.68 -15.21 6.81
CA GLU A 29 -0.82 -14.31 7.58
C GLU A 29 0.63 -14.70 7.32
N THR A 30 1.28 -14.01 6.38
CA THR A 30 2.67 -14.29 6.02
C THR A 30 3.57 -13.09 6.29
N PRO A 31 4.64 -13.26 7.09
CA PRO A 31 5.62 -12.21 7.23
C PRO A 31 6.39 -12.05 5.92
N GLY A 32 7.00 -10.89 5.73
CA GLY A 32 7.77 -10.60 4.54
C GLY A 32 8.18 -9.15 4.43
N VAL A 33 8.69 -8.82 3.25
CA VAL A 33 9.10 -7.47 2.91
C VAL A 33 8.18 -6.95 1.83
N VAL A 34 7.57 -5.80 2.09
CA VAL A 34 6.72 -5.09 1.16
C VAL A 34 7.54 -4.05 0.40
N SER A 35 7.32 -4.02 -0.90
CA SER A 35 7.66 -2.90 -1.77
C SER A 35 6.40 -2.40 -2.46
N ALA A 36 6.35 -1.10 -2.70
CA ALA A 36 5.22 -0.47 -3.34
C ALA A 36 5.69 0.58 -4.35
N LYS A 37 4.92 0.73 -5.41
CA LYS A 37 5.18 1.69 -6.46
C LYS A 37 3.87 2.39 -6.81
N LEU A 38 3.92 3.71 -6.93
CA LEU A 38 2.76 4.53 -7.29
C LEU A 38 2.99 5.14 -8.68
N TRP A 39 2.05 4.95 -9.59
CA TRP A 39 2.03 5.60 -10.90
C TRP A 39 0.82 6.52 -11.02
N LEU A 40 0.94 7.63 -11.75
CA LEU A 40 -0.24 8.36 -12.20
C LEU A 40 -1.01 7.52 -13.22
N ARG A 41 -2.33 7.41 -13.05
CA ARG A 41 -3.22 6.75 -14.00
C ARG A 41 -3.41 7.65 -15.22
N LEU A 42 -3.18 7.10 -16.41
CA LEU A 42 -3.58 7.72 -17.66
C LEU A 42 -4.99 7.26 -18.01
N GLU A 43 -5.84 8.18 -18.48
CA GLU A 43 -7.25 7.88 -18.74
C GLU A 43 -7.56 7.51 -20.20
N TYR A 44 -6.65 7.76 -21.15
CA TYR A 44 -6.90 7.56 -22.58
C TYR A 44 -5.78 6.79 -23.28
N PRO A 45 -6.09 5.82 -24.17
CA PRO A 45 -7.43 5.28 -24.49
C PRO A 45 -7.97 4.29 -23.44
N GLU A 46 -7.15 3.86 -22.49
CA GLU A 46 -7.51 2.92 -21.43
C GLU A 46 -6.79 3.30 -20.14
N ALA A 47 -7.38 2.92 -19.00
CA ALA A 47 -6.78 3.06 -17.67
C ALA A 47 -5.47 2.28 -17.61
N ARG A 48 -4.33 2.98 -17.64
CA ARG A 48 -3.01 2.35 -17.55
C ARG A 48 -2.04 3.14 -16.70
N LYS A 49 -0.99 2.46 -16.25
CA LYS A 49 0.14 3.08 -15.55
C LYS A 49 0.80 4.12 -16.47
N GLY A 50 0.84 5.36 -16.01
CA GLY A 50 1.58 6.46 -16.63
C GLY A 50 2.94 6.63 -15.97
N ASN A 51 3.21 7.86 -15.54
CA ASN A 51 4.48 8.19 -14.90
C ASN A 51 4.56 7.58 -13.51
N LEU A 52 5.67 6.92 -13.22
CA LEU A 52 6.02 6.52 -11.87
C LEU A 52 6.26 7.77 -11.03
N VAL A 53 5.58 7.84 -9.89
CA VAL A 53 5.58 8.98 -8.99
C VAL A 53 6.51 8.74 -7.82
N GLN A 54 6.37 7.59 -7.17
CA GLN A 54 7.10 7.27 -5.96
C GLN A 54 7.24 5.75 -5.78
N GLU A 55 8.33 5.36 -5.11
CA GLU A 55 8.60 3.99 -4.72
C GLU A 55 8.91 3.91 -3.21
N TRP A 56 8.39 2.85 -2.59
CA TRP A 56 8.69 2.42 -1.24
C TRP A 56 9.25 1.00 -1.28
N SER A 57 10.22 0.73 -0.42
CA SER A 57 10.87 -0.57 -0.34
C SER A 57 11.29 -0.84 1.10
N ASN A 58 11.55 -2.12 1.40
CA ASN A 58 12.00 -2.57 2.71
C ASN A 58 10.99 -2.28 3.84
N ILE A 59 9.70 -2.33 3.56
CA ILE A 59 8.66 -2.24 4.59
C ILE A 59 8.48 -3.64 5.18
N GLN A 60 9.01 -3.84 6.39
CA GLN A 60 8.87 -5.11 7.10
C GLN A 60 7.41 -5.29 7.53
N VAL A 61 6.86 -6.47 7.26
CA VAL A 61 5.55 -6.90 7.78
C VAL A 61 5.77 -8.19 8.54
N ASP A 62 5.37 -8.20 9.80
CA ASP A 62 5.41 -9.36 10.67
C ASP A 62 4.02 -9.96 10.83
N LYS A 63 3.94 -11.20 11.34
CA LYS A 63 2.65 -11.87 11.55
C LYS A 63 1.75 -11.11 12.52
N ASP A 64 2.35 -10.47 13.51
CA ASP A 64 1.63 -9.72 14.55
C ASP A 64 0.99 -8.42 14.02
N ASP A 65 1.35 -7.98 12.81
CA ASP A 65 0.72 -6.82 12.15
C ASP A 65 -0.64 -7.15 11.51
N TYR A 66 -0.98 -8.44 11.39
CA TYR A 66 -2.23 -8.88 10.79
C TYR A 66 -3.38 -8.85 11.81
N ASP A 67 -4.43 -8.11 11.47
CA ASP A 67 -5.73 -8.23 12.13
C ASP A 67 -6.62 -9.26 11.40
N TRP A 68 -7.33 -10.07 12.19
CA TRP A 68 -8.17 -11.16 11.69
C TRP A 68 -9.33 -10.69 10.78
N LEU A 69 -9.76 -9.43 10.86
CA LEU A 69 -10.81 -8.86 10.01
C LEU A 69 -10.26 -8.14 8.78
N SER A 70 -9.15 -7.41 8.94
CA SER A 70 -8.69 -6.44 7.94
C SER A 70 -7.34 -6.76 7.29
N GLY A 71 -6.63 -7.80 7.72
CA GLY A 71 -5.26 -8.07 7.28
C GLY A 71 -4.25 -7.10 7.91
N ALA A 72 -3.08 -6.93 7.28
CA ALA A 72 -2.05 -6.01 7.77
C ALA A 72 -2.25 -4.61 7.17
N SER A 73 -2.46 -3.60 8.02
CA SER A 73 -2.62 -2.21 7.59
C SER A 73 -1.24 -1.58 7.36
N ILE A 74 -1.00 -1.09 6.15
CA ILE A 74 0.27 -0.48 5.75
C ILE A 74 0.05 0.97 5.37
N ARG A 75 0.88 1.85 5.94
CA ARG A 75 0.91 3.28 5.64
C ARG A 75 2.15 3.60 4.82
N LEU A 76 1.92 4.28 3.70
CA LEU A 76 2.95 4.75 2.77
C LEU A 76 2.96 6.27 2.78
N GLU A 77 3.94 6.86 3.44
CA GLU A 77 4.10 8.31 3.51
C GLU A 77 4.60 8.84 2.17
N TYR A 78 4.00 9.91 1.65
CA TYR A 78 4.58 10.61 0.51
C TYR A 78 5.92 11.23 0.92
N LYS A 79 6.91 11.17 0.02
CA LYS A 79 8.24 11.74 0.28
C LYS A 79 8.27 13.17 -0.22
N ASP A 80 8.46 13.33 -1.52
CA ASP A 80 8.53 14.64 -2.19
C ASP A 80 7.32 14.87 -3.12
N PHE A 81 6.39 13.91 -3.17
CA PHE A 81 5.21 13.99 -4.01
C PHE A 81 4.07 14.69 -3.28
N GLN A 82 3.57 15.76 -3.89
CA GLN A 82 2.35 16.44 -3.45
C GLN A 82 1.19 16.07 -4.39
N PRO A 83 0.25 15.22 -3.94
CA PRO A 83 -0.94 14.88 -4.72
C PRO A 83 -1.81 16.11 -5.03
N LYS A 84 -2.49 16.11 -6.18
CA LYS A 84 -3.29 17.27 -6.66
C LYS A 84 -4.64 16.85 -7.26
N GLY A 85 -5.38 15.98 -6.58
CA GLY A 85 -6.68 15.47 -7.03
C GLY A 85 -6.57 14.54 -8.25
N GLN A 86 -5.44 13.84 -8.38
CA GLN A 86 -5.17 12.91 -9.48
C GLN A 86 -5.60 11.50 -9.11
N ILE A 87 -5.63 10.57 -10.07
CA ILE A 87 -5.81 9.15 -9.78
C ILE A 87 -4.47 8.44 -9.94
N GLY A 88 -4.11 7.65 -8.95
CA GLY A 88 -2.92 6.82 -8.92
C GLY A 88 -3.25 5.34 -9.07
N ILE A 89 -2.29 4.56 -9.56
CA ILE A 89 -2.27 3.11 -9.47
C ILE A 89 -1.17 2.75 -8.48
N LEU A 90 -1.50 2.07 -7.40
CA LEU A 90 -0.54 1.51 -6.45
C LEU A 90 -0.34 0.04 -6.77
N GLU A 91 0.88 -0.38 -7.06
CA GLU A 91 1.26 -1.81 -7.11
C GLU A 91 2.06 -2.13 -5.87
N VAL A 92 1.66 -3.19 -5.20
CA VAL A 92 2.31 -3.68 -3.98
C VAL A 92 2.82 -5.08 -4.26
N THR A 93 4.07 -5.32 -3.88
CA THR A 93 4.68 -6.65 -3.89
C THR A 93 5.06 -7.01 -2.46
N LEU A 94 4.59 -8.16 -1.99
CA LEU A 94 5.04 -8.80 -0.75
C LEU A 94 5.94 -9.97 -1.12
N GLU A 95 7.19 -9.92 -0.69
CA GLU A 95 8.15 -11.02 -0.81
C GLU A 95 8.28 -11.74 0.52
N THR A 96 8.01 -13.04 0.53
CA THR A 96 8.10 -13.86 1.73
C THR A 96 9.51 -14.43 1.94
N PRO A 97 9.88 -14.82 3.17
CA PRO A 97 11.18 -15.42 3.46
C PRO A 97 11.49 -16.71 2.69
N ASP A 98 10.47 -17.45 2.25
CA ASP A 98 10.60 -18.66 1.42
C ASP A 98 10.71 -18.35 -0.08
N GLY A 99 10.81 -17.08 -0.46
CA GLY A 99 11.03 -16.63 -1.83
C GLY A 99 9.78 -16.60 -2.71
N LYS A 100 8.58 -16.68 -2.11
CA LYS A 100 7.33 -16.45 -2.84
C LYS A 100 7.04 -14.95 -2.91
N SER A 101 6.26 -14.56 -3.92
CA SER A 101 5.87 -13.18 -4.13
C SER A 101 4.37 -13.06 -4.36
N PHE A 102 3.72 -12.14 -3.68
CA PHE A 102 2.33 -11.74 -3.92
C PHE A 102 2.34 -10.35 -4.54
N ILE A 103 1.64 -10.17 -5.66
CA ILE A 103 1.54 -8.87 -6.34
C ILE A 103 0.08 -8.48 -6.43
N ALA A 104 -0.23 -7.27 -6.00
CA ALA A 104 -1.55 -6.66 -6.13
C ALA A 104 -1.43 -5.27 -6.74
N SER A 105 -2.49 -4.82 -7.41
CA SER A 105 -2.59 -3.46 -7.91
C SER A 105 -3.98 -2.91 -7.66
N ASP A 106 -4.06 -1.67 -7.19
CA ASP A 106 -5.33 -0.97 -6.98
C ASP A 106 -5.23 0.51 -7.34
N THR A 107 -6.39 1.15 -7.51
CA THR A 107 -6.53 2.55 -7.93
C THR A 107 -6.89 3.43 -6.75
N PHE A 108 -6.13 4.50 -6.53
CA PHE A 108 -6.32 5.43 -5.41
C PHE A 108 -6.59 6.84 -5.92
N ALA A 109 -7.55 7.54 -5.30
CA ALA A 109 -7.66 8.98 -5.46
C ALA A 109 -6.53 9.63 -4.65
N LEU A 110 -5.66 10.38 -5.33
CA LEU A 110 -4.54 11.09 -4.76
C LEU A 110 -5.00 12.51 -4.44
N LEU A 111 -5.47 12.71 -3.22
CA LEU A 111 -5.88 14.01 -2.70
C LEU A 111 -4.67 14.66 -2.03
N GLY A 112 -4.43 15.93 -2.33
CA GLY A 112 -3.54 16.77 -1.53
C GLY A 112 -4.31 17.93 -0.95
N GLU A 113 -3.76 18.50 0.11
CA GLU A 113 -4.28 19.69 0.77
C GLU A 113 -4.37 20.93 -0.14
#